data_AF-A0A6P0YPY9-F1
#
_entry.id   AF-A0A6P0YPY9-F1
#
_cell.length_a   1.000
_cell.length_b   1.000
_cell.length_c   1.000
_cell.angle_alpha   90.00
_cell.angle_beta   90.00
_cell.angle_gamma   90.00
#
_symmetry.space_group_name_H-M   'P 1'
#
loop_
_entity.id
_entity.type
_entity.pdbx_description
1 polymer ?
#
loop_
_entity_poly.entity_id
_entity_poly.type
_entity_poly.pdbx_seq_one_letter_code
_entity_poly.pdbx_strand_id
1 'polypeptide(L)' 'MTTLELVIPDMACSACVETITKAIQVLDASATVEANTQTKQLTINTTATHTVMKDAIATAGYTVST' A
#
# COMPACT_ATOMS: atom_id res chain seq x y z
N MET A 1 7.16 -9.08 11.52
CA MET A 1 6.71 -8.85 10.14
C MET A 1 5.27 -9.33 10.08
N THR A 2 4.36 -8.48 9.62
CA THR A 2 2.91 -8.73 9.56
C THR A 2 2.41 -8.45 8.15
N THR A 3 1.36 -9.14 7.75
CA THR A 3 0.67 -8.93 6.48
C THR A 3 -0.55 -8.05 6.70
N LEU A 4 -0.68 -7.01 5.89
CA LEU A 4 -1.80 -6.08 5.87
C LEU A 4 -2.51 -6.19 4.53
N GLU A 5 -3.83 -6.28 4.55
CA GLU A 5 -4.66 -6.25 3.35
C GLU A 5 -5.51 -4.98 3.37
N LEU A 6 -5.40 -4.21 2.29
CA LEU A 6 -6.05 -2.91 2.14
C LEU A 6 -6.77 -2.84 0.79
N VAL A 7 -7.89 -2.13 0.74
CA VAL A 7 -8.57 -1.83 -0.52
C VAL A 7 -8.27 -0.39 -0.92
N ILE A 8 -7.73 -0.19 -2.11
CA ILE A 8 -7.34 1.12 -2.66
C ILE A 8 -8.18 1.40 -3.92
N PRO A 9 -9.39 1.99 -3.80
CA PRO A 9 -10.31 2.15 -4.92
C PRO A 9 -9.71 2.92 -6.11
N ASP A 10 -8.88 3.91 -5.80
CA ASP A 10 -8.26 4.82 -6.76
C ASP A 10 -7.05 4.19 -7.48
N MET A 11 -6.64 2.96 -7.10
CA MET A 11 -5.53 2.24 -7.73
C MET A 11 -5.97 1.66 -9.08
N ALA A 12 -5.74 2.40 -10.16
CA ALA A 12 -6.22 2.05 -11.51
C ALA A 12 -5.17 1.45 -12.45
N CYS A 13 -3.87 1.69 -12.22
CA CYS A 13 -2.81 1.30 -13.14
C CYS A 13 -1.54 0.82 -12.42
N SER A 14 -0.62 0.23 -13.18
CA SER A 14 0.69 -0.23 -12.68
C SER A 14 1.53 0.92 -12.10
N ALA A 15 1.44 2.13 -12.64
CA ALA A 15 2.13 3.30 -12.10
C ALA A 15 1.59 3.73 -10.72
N CYS A 16 0.29 3.54 -10.45
CA CYS A 16 -0.26 3.75 -9.12
C CYS A 16 0.35 2.77 -8.11
N VAL A 17 0.44 1.49 -8.49
CA VAL A 17 1.08 0.45 -7.67
C VAL A 17 2.52 0.84 -7.34
N GLU A 18 3.31 1.24 -8.34
CA GLU A 18 4.70 1.62 -8.13
C GLU A 18 4.85 2.83 -7.19
N THR A 19 3.95 3.82 -7.32
CA THR A 19 3.93 5.00 -6.44
C THR A 19 3.63 4.61 -4.99
N ILE A 20 2.62 3.77 -4.77
CA ILE A 20 2.25 3.25 -3.45
C ILE A 20 3.40 2.44 -2.84
N THR A 21 4.00 1.53 -3.63
CA THR A 21 5.13 0.71 -3.19
C THR A 21 6.31 1.57 -2.75
N LYS A 22 6.66 2.61 -3.52
CA LYS A 22 7.73 3.54 -3.14
C LYS A 22 7.42 4.28 -1.84
N ALA A 23 6.19 4.76 -1.66
CA ALA A 23 5.78 5.43 -0.43
C ALA A 23 5.91 4.51 0.80
N ILE A 24 5.54 3.24 0.66
CA ILE A 24 5.70 2.23 1.71
C ILE A 24 7.19 1.96 1.98
N GLN A 25 7.99 1.79 0.94
CA GLN A 25 9.41 1.45 1.07
C GLN A 25 10.27 2.58 1.64
N VAL A 26 9.82 3.84 1.58
CA VAL A 26 10.45 4.95 2.30
C VAL A 26 10.37 4.75 3.82
N LEU A 27 9.31 4.12 4.32
CA LEU A 27 9.11 3.87 5.75
C LEU A 27 9.66 2.50 6.18
N ASP A 28 9.54 1.49 5.32
CA ASP A 28 10.09 0.16 5.53
C ASP A 28 10.70 -0.36 4.22
N ALA A 29 12.01 -0.17 4.06
CA ALA A 29 12.74 -0.59 2.86
C ALA A 29 12.71 -2.10 2.61
N SER A 30 12.35 -2.91 3.62
CA SER A 30 12.20 -4.36 3.50
C SER A 30 10.77 -4.80 3.14
N ALA A 31 9.82 -3.86 3.05
CA ALA A 31 8.44 -4.17 2.79
C ALA A 31 8.22 -4.71 1.37
N THR A 32 7.39 -5.75 1.27
CA THR A 32 6.91 -6.27 -0.01
C THR A 32 5.46 -5.85 -0.21
N VAL A 33 5.13 -5.48 -1.45
CA VAL A 33 3.80 -4.99 -1.83
C VAL A 33 3.33 -5.79 -3.03
N GLU A 34 2.19 -6.43 -2.87
CA GLU A 34 1.47 -7.14 -3.94
C GLU A 34 0.16 -6.41 -4.19
N ALA A 35 -0.17 -6.17 -5.46
CA ALA A 35 -1.34 -5.39 -5.82
C ALA A 35 -2.16 -6.11 -6.89
N ASN A 36 -3.47 -6.15 -6.67
CA ASN A 36 -4.45 -6.59 -7.65
C ASN A 36 -5.29 -5.39 -8.09
N THR A 37 -5.01 -4.85 -9.26
CA THR A 37 -5.71 -3.68 -9.82
C THR A 37 -7.14 -3.98 -10.29
N GLN A 38 -7.49 -5.27 -10.48
CA GLN A 38 -8.86 -5.68 -10.80
C GLN A 38 -9.75 -5.65 -9.56
N THR A 39 -9.26 -6.20 -8.43
CA THR A 39 -10.00 -6.22 -7.16
C THR A 39 -9.76 -4.99 -6.29
N LYS A 40 -8.84 -4.10 -6.69
CA LYS A 40 -8.38 -2.95 -5.91
C LYS A 40 -7.73 -3.34 -4.58
N GLN A 41 -7.24 -4.56 -4.47
CA GLN A 41 -6.67 -5.08 -3.23
C GLN A 41 -5.15 -4.92 -3.24
N LEU A 42 -4.60 -4.53 -2.10
CA LEU A 42 -3.19 -4.31 -1.86
C LEU A 42 -2.77 -5.11 -0.62
N THR A 43 -1.81 -6.01 -0.77
CA THR A 43 -1.24 -6.82 0.30
C THR A 43 0.16 -6.33 0.60
N ILE A 44 0.43 -5.96 1.85
CA ILE A 44 1.71 -5.40 2.29
C ILE A 44 2.29 -6.31 3.37
N ASN A 45 3.51 -6.80 3.17
CA ASN A 45 4.28 -7.42 4.24
C ASN A 45 5.29 -6.42 4.77
N THR A 46 5.17 -6.05 6.04
CA THR A 46 6.00 -5.00 6.65
C THR A 46 6.24 -5.27 8.13
N THR A 47 7.22 -4.59 8.70
CA THR A 47 7.45 -4.50 10.14
C THR A 47 6.76 -3.31 10.79
N ALA A 48 6.28 -2.35 9.99
CA ALA A 48 5.57 -1.17 10.49
C ALA A 48 4.10 -1.47 10.82
N THR A 49 3.49 -0.59 11.59
CA THR A 49 2.11 -0.77 12.05
C THR A 49 1.10 -0.46 10.95
N HIS A 50 -0.10 -1.01 11.08
CA HIS A 50 -1.20 -0.76 10.16
C HIS A 50 -1.49 0.75 9.98
N THR A 51 -1.52 1.52 11.08
CA THR A 51 -1.76 2.97 11.03
C THR A 51 -0.70 3.69 10.19
N VAL A 52 0.59 3.39 10.40
CA VAL A 52 1.69 4.01 9.66
C VAL A 52 1.56 3.74 8.16
N MET A 53 1.18 2.52 7.78
CA MET A 53 0.98 2.16 6.38
C MET A 53 -0.21 2.89 5.74
N LYS A 54 -1.35 2.99 6.46
CA LYS A 54 -2.51 3.75 5.97
C LYS A 54 -2.17 5.22 5.75
N ASP A 55 -1.47 5.83 6.70
CA ASP A 55 -1.07 7.24 6.61
C ASP A 55 -0.08 7.49 5.47
N ALA A 56 0.84 6.56 5.23
CA ALA A 56 1.79 6.63 4.11
C ALA A 56 1.05 6.63 2.76
N ILE A 57 0.08 5.72 2.61
CA ILE A 57 -0.72 5.58 1.39
C ILE A 57 -1.60 6.81 1.18
N ALA A 58 -2.22 7.34 2.25
CA ALA A 58 -2.99 8.58 2.20
C ALA A 58 -2.12 9.79 1.83
N THR A 59 -0.91 9.88 2.38
CA THR A 59 0.07 10.94 2.06
C THR A 59 0.52 10.86 0.60
N ALA A 60 0.59 9.66 0.02
CA ALA A 60 0.84 9.46 -1.40
C ALA A 60 -0.37 9.81 -2.31
N GLY A 61 -1.50 10.22 -1.72
CA GLY A 61 -2.68 10.69 -2.43
C GLY A 61 -3.72 9.60 -2.73
N TYR A 62 -3.67 8.46 -2.04
CA TYR A 62 -4.57 7.33 -2.28
C TYR A 62 -5.52 7.09 -1.11
N THR A 63 -6.78 6.82 -1.43
CA THR A 63 -7.79 6.46 -0.42
C THR A 63 -7.61 5.02 0.03
N VAL A 64 -7.55 4.79 1.35
CA VAL A 64 -7.56 3.45 1.93
C VAL A 64 -8.96 3.13 2.45
N SER A 65 -9.62 2.16 1.83
CA SER A 65 -10.85 1.54 2.33
C SER A 65 -10.51 0.28 3.13
N THR A 66 -11.16 0.14 4.28
CA THR A 66 -11.16 -1.07 5.10
C THR A 66 -12.18 -2.08 4.60
#